data_AF-A0A9P7Q0X3-F1
#
_entry.id   AF-A0A9P7Q0X3-F1
#
_cell.length_a   1.000
_cell.length_b   1.000
_cell.length_c   1.000
_cell.angle_alpha   90.00
_cell.angle_beta   90.00
_cell.angle_gamma   90.00
#
_symmetry.space_group_name_H-M   'P 1'
#
loop_
_entity.id
_entity.type
_entity.pdbx_description
1 polymer ?
#
loop_
_entity_poly.entity_id
_entity_poly.type
_entity_poly.pdbx_seq_one_letter_code
_entity_poly.pdbx_strand_id
1 'polypeptide(L)'
;MPAPVEIQKATLSKFIDAWERWNADDFIGLWSDSFTFKVLPFSDEKPTRPRDKIGPMYRNFIGTLTNYKAIFISFSEGGDKIETLEEVNDNAFRKEWDPKCHAYWGYGKPPKAKEVAGC
;
A
#
# COMPACT_ATOMS: atom_id res chain seq x y z
N MET A 1 5.38 -20.03 16.53
CA MET A 1 6.69 -20.29 15.86
C MET A 1 6.66 -19.56 14.54
N PRO A 2 7.70 -18.80 14.14
CA PRO A 2 7.74 -18.21 12.82
C PRO A 2 7.64 -19.31 11.76
N ALA A 3 6.93 -19.03 10.67
CA ALA A 3 6.75 -19.98 9.58
C ALA A 3 8.09 -20.46 9.01
N PRO A 4 8.14 -21.67 8.43
CA PRO A 4 9.30 -22.16 7.71
C PRO A 4 9.86 -21.14 6.70
N VAL A 5 11.18 -21.07 6.59
CA VAL A 5 11.88 -20.09 5.73
C VAL A 5 11.40 -20.14 4.27
N GLU A 6 11.07 -21.33 3.76
CA GLU A 6 10.60 -21.49 2.38
C GLU A 6 9.22 -20.86 2.15
N ILE A 7 8.35 -20.85 3.18
CA ILE A 7 7.04 -20.18 3.09
C ILE A 7 7.25 -18.66 3.03
N GLN A 8 8.09 -18.11 3.93
CA GLN A 8 8.39 -16.67 3.93
C GLN A 8 9.04 -16.23 2.62
N LYS A 9 9.98 -17.03 2.10
CA LYS A 9 10.64 -16.79 0.81
C LYS A 9 9.63 -16.80 -0.34
N ALA A 10 8.70 -17.76 -0.37
CA ALA A 10 7.65 -17.81 -1.39
C ALA A 10 6.71 -16.60 -1.31
N THR A 11 6.34 -16.16 -0.11
CA THR A 11 5.53 -14.94 0.09
C THR A 11 6.29 -13.70 -0.38
N LEU A 12 7.58 -13.58 -0.05
CA LEU A 12 8.44 -12.48 -0.48
C LEU A 12 8.61 -12.46 -2.00
N SER A 13 8.81 -13.61 -2.65
CA SER A 13 8.93 -13.70 -4.10
C SER A 13 7.66 -13.22 -4.80
N LYS A 14 6.47 -13.59 -4.30
CA LYS A 14 5.19 -13.09 -4.83
C LYS A 14 5.04 -11.59 -4.62
N PHE A 15 5.48 -11.07 -3.47
CA PHE A 15 5.47 -9.65 -3.18
C PHE A 15 6.35 -8.87 -4.15
N ILE A 16 7.61 -9.30 -4.34
CA ILE A 16 8.55 -8.66 -5.25
C ILE A 16 8.01 -8.70 -6.69
N ASP A 17 7.48 -9.83 -7.14
CA ASP A 17 6.89 -9.94 -8.48
C ASP A 17 5.67 -9.02 -8.66
N ALA A 18 4.74 -8.98 -7.69
CA ALA A 18 3.60 -8.06 -7.74
C ALA A 18 4.02 -6.58 -7.69
N TRP A 19 5.09 -6.28 -6.93
CA TRP A 19 5.71 -4.96 -6.85
C TRP A 19 6.37 -4.54 -8.17
N GLU A 20 7.18 -5.41 -8.77
CA GLU A 20 7.86 -5.16 -10.05
C GLU A 20 6.85 -4.97 -11.19
N ARG A 21 5.77 -5.74 -11.18
CA ARG A 21 4.64 -5.59 -12.12
C ARG A 21 3.73 -4.40 -11.80
N TRP A 22 3.95 -3.75 -10.65
CA TRP A 22 3.18 -2.61 -10.18
C TRP A 22 1.66 -2.90 -10.14
N ASN A 23 1.29 -4.12 -9.74
CA ASN A 23 -0.10 -4.61 -9.77
C ASN A 23 -0.74 -4.53 -8.39
N ALA A 24 -1.70 -3.62 -8.21
CA ALA A 24 -2.33 -3.40 -6.91
C ALA A 24 -3.18 -4.57 -6.41
N ASP A 25 -3.83 -5.32 -7.30
CA ASP A 25 -4.66 -6.48 -6.93
C ASP A 25 -3.81 -7.59 -6.32
N ASP A 26 -2.74 -7.97 -7.03
CA ASP A 26 -1.82 -9.00 -6.60
C ASP A 26 -1.13 -8.60 -5.30
N PHE A 27 -0.76 -7.32 -5.17
CA PHE A 27 -0.11 -6.78 -3.98
C PHE A 27 -1.03 -6.79 -2.75
N ILE A 28 -2.27 -6.29 -2.90
CA ILE A 28 -3.27 -6.27 -1.81
C ILE A 28 -3.72 -7.69 -1.44
N GLY A 29 -3.75 -8.61 -2.41
CA GLY A 29 -4.06 -10.03 -2.20
C GLY A 29 -3.09 -10.75 -1.25
N LEU A 30 -1.87 -10.21 -1.09
CA LEU A 30 -0.85 -10.75 -0.19
C LEU A 30 -0.98 -10.30 1.27
N TRP A 31 -1.69 -9.22 1.57
CA TRP A 31 -1.81 -8.80 2.98
C TRP A 31 -2.79 -9.68 3.77
N SER A 32 -2.51 -9.84 5.07
CA SER A 32 -3.36 -10.58 6.01
C SER A 32 -4.68 -9.86 6.25
N ASP A 33 -5.65 -10.54 6.87
CA ASP A 33 -6.93 -9.92 7.24
C ASP A 33 -6.75 -8.86 8.34
N SER A 34 -5.74 -9.01 9.21
CA SER A 34 -5.37 -8.07 10.28
C SER A 34 -4.38 -6.98 9.83
N PHE A 35 -4.07 -6.90 8.54
CA PHE A 35 -3.04 -6.01 8.01
C PHE A 35 -3.18 -4.54 8.44
N THR A 36 -2.05 -3.92 8.78
CA THR A 36 -1.95 -2.49 9.05
C THR A 36 -0.90 -1.79 8.18
N PHE A 37 -1.21 -0.56 7.79
CA PHE A 37 -0.35 0.30 6.97
C PHE A 37 0.06 1.54 7.75
N LYS A 38 1.36 1.83 7.78
CA LYS A 38 1.91 3.00 8.46
C LYS A 38 2.84 3.77 7.53
N VAL A 39 2.64 5.08 7.42
CA VAL A 39 3.48 5.94 6.56
C VAL A 39 4.70 6.41 7.35
N LEU A 40 5.87 6.37 6.71
CA LEU A 40 7.10 6.97 7.21
C LEU A 40 7.41 8.29 6.48
N PRO A 41 8.17 9.22 7.11
CA PRO A 41 8.70 9.14 8.47
C PRO A 41 7.63 9.37 9.55
N PHE A 42 7.82 8.83 10.76
CA PHE A 42 6.86 8.99 11.87
C PHE A 42 6.63 10.44 12.29
N SER A 43 7.57 11.34 11.98
CA SER A 43 7.43 12.78 12.21
C SER A 43 6.27 13.42 11.44
N ASP A 44 5.75 12.76 10.41
CA ASP A 44 4.58 13.24 9.66
C ASP A 44 3.25 12.94 10.39
N GLU A 45 3.30 12.20 11.51
CA GLU A 45 2.16 11.90 12.41
C GLU A 45 0.91 11.34 11.71
N LYS A 46 1.10 10.72 10.53
CA LYS A 46 0.02 10.07 9.79
C LYS A 46 -0.48 8.86 10.60
N PRO A 47 -1.81 8.69 10.75
CA PRO A 47 -2.36 7.58 11.52
C PRO A 47 -2.08 6.24 10.82
N THR A 48 -1.85 5.20 11.60
CA THR A 48 -1.88 3.81 11.11
C THR A 48 -3.27 3.50 10.57
N ARG A 49 -3.35 2.86 9.40
CA ARG A 49 -4.61 2.54 8.71
C ARG A 49 -4.82 1.03 8.63
N PRO A 50 -6.02 0.52 8.93
CA PRO A 50 -6.35 -0.89 8.74
C PRO A 50 -6.63 -1.22 7.26
N ARG A 51 -6.55 -2.51 6.92
CA ARG A 51 -6.74 -3.07 5.56
C ARG A 51 -7.93 -2.51 4.80
N ASP A 52 -9.12 -2.49 5.41
CA ASP A 52 -10.37 -2.08 4.76
C ASP A 52 -10.35 -0.60 4.34
N LYS A 53 -9.61 0.25 5.06
CA LYS A 53 -9.45 1.67 4.74
C LYS A 53 -8.34 1.92 3.74
N ILE A 54 -7.21 1.22 3.86
CA ILE A 54 -6.05 1.47 2.99
C ILE A 54 -6.16 0.76 1.64
N GLY A 55 -6.76 -0.44 1.54
CA GLY A 55 -6.84 -1.20 0.29
C GLY A 55 -7.40 -0.40 -0.90
N PRO A 56 -8.57 0.25 -0.78
CA PRO A 56 -9.10 1.10 -1.86
C PRO A 56 -8.20 2.29 -2.21
N MET A 57 -7.56 2.90 -1.21
CA MET A 57 -6.65 4.04 -1.40
C MET A 57 -5.34 3.60 -2.06
N TYR A 58 -4.83 2.41 -1.71
CA TYR A 58 -3.55 1.89 -2.17
C TYR A 58 -3.57 1.52 -3.66
N ARG A 59 -4.71 1.07 -4.18
CA ARG A 59 -4.92 0.90 -5.63
C ARG A 59 -4.68 2.20 -6.40
N ASN A 60 -5.14 3.32 -5.86
CA ASN A 60 -4.92 4.63 -6.47
C ASN A 60 -3.47 5.11 -6.29
N PHE A 61 -2.85 4.83 -5.14
CA PHE A 61 -1.44 5.12 -4.88
C PHE A 61 -0.54 4.45 -5.90
N ILE A 62 -0.68 3.13 -6.09
CA ILE A 62 0.06 2.41 -7.12
C ILE A 62 -0.19 3.07 -8.49
N GLY A 63 -1.43 3.39 -8.87
CA GLY A 63 -1.68 4.05 -10.16
C GLY A 63 -1.01 5.43 -10.40
N THR A 64 -0.45 6.08 -9.38
CA THR A 64 -0.04 7.49 -9.46
C THR A 64 1.32 7.84 -8.84
N LEU A 65 1.88 7.01 -7.96
CA LEU A 65 3.19 7.25 -7.35
C LEU A 65 4.30 6.71 -8.26
N THR A 66 5.22 7.59 -8.64
CA THR A 66 6.36 7.25 -9.51
C THR A 66 7.71 7.27 -8.78
N ASN A 67 7.75 7.66 -7.50
CA ASN A 67 8.98 7.92 -6.74
C ASN A 67 9.00 7.20 -5.38
N TYR A 68 9.09 5.87 -5.40
CA TYR A 68 9.29 5.05 -4.19
C TYR A 68 10.75 5.01 -3.76
N LYS A 69 10.98 4.95 -2.44
CA LYS A 69 12.34 4.90 -1.87
C LYS A 69 12.59 3.61 -1.08
N ALA A 70 11.65 3.17 -0.24
CA ALA A 70 11.74 1.89 0.46
C ALA A 70 10.37 1.41 0.96
N ILE A 71 10.21 0.08 1.09
CA ILE A 71 9.08 -0.57 1.76
C ILE A 71 9.65 -1.58 2.76
N PHE A 72 9.18 -1.52 4.00
CA PHE A 72 9.47 -2.49 5.04
C PHE A 72 8.21 -3.31 5.30
N ILE A 73 8.36 -4.63 5.42
CA ILE A 73 7.23 -5.53 5.67
C ILE A 73 7.52 -6.43 6.86
N SER A 74 6.47 -6.75 7.61
CA SER A 74 6.47 -7.85 8.58
C SER A 74 5.48 -8.90 8.12
N PHE A 75 5.83 -10.18 8.26
CA PHE A 75 4.92 -11.28 7.94
C PHE A 75 3.92 -11.55 9.07
N SER A 76 2.78 -12.16 8.74
CA SER A 76 1.87 -12.76 9.72
C SER A 76 2.60 -13.83 10.55
N GLU A 77 2.02 -14.23 11.69
CA GLU A 77 2.59 -15.34 12.48
C GLU A 77 2.76 -16.62 11.64
N GLY A 78 1.80 -16.89 10.75
CA GLY A 78 1.82 -17.99 9.78
C GLY A 78 2.77 -17.80 8.60
N GLY A 79 3.37 -16.62 8.42
CA GLY A 79 4.37 -16.30 7.38
C GLY A 79 3.85 -16.34 5.94
N ASP A 80 2.58 -16.66 5.75
CA ASP A 80 1.89 -16.84 4.48
C ASP A 80 1.25 -15.53 3.97
N LYS A 81 1.27 -14.49 4.81
CA LYS A 81 0.72 -13.16 4.56
C LYS A 81 1.62 -12.06 5.09
N ILE A 82 1.40 -10.84 4.60
CA ILE A 82 2.03 -9.62 5.14
C ILE A 82 1.12 -9.00 6.20
N GLU A 83 1.65 -8.81 7.40
CA GLU A 83 0.95 -8.24 8.56
C GLU A 83 1.10 -6.73 8.66
N THR A 84 2.31 -6.22 8.40
CA THR A 84 2.58 -4.78 8.40
C THR A 84 3.32 -4.38 7.15
N LEU A 85 3.04 -3.18 6.67
CA LEU A 85 3.80 -2.55 5.60
C LEU A 85 4.03 -1.08 5.96
N GLU A 86 5.31 -0.70 5.94
CA GLU A 86 5.77 0.65 6.24
C GLU A 86 6.51 1.20 5.03
N GLU A 87 6.05 2.34 4.51
CA GLU A 87 6.62 2.93 3.28
C GLU A 87 7.34 4.23 3.53
N VAL A 88 8.51 4.34 2.92
CA VAL A 88 9.22 5.60 2.73
C VAL A 88 8.98 6.07 1.29
N ASN A 89 8.26 7.18 1.17
CA ASN A 89 8.09 7.90 -0.08
C ASN A 89 8.88 9.21 -0.04
N ASP A 90 9.06 9.84 -1.21
CA ASP A 90 9.65 11.17 -1.28
C ASP A 90 8.69 12.24 -0.70
N ASN A 91 9.09 12.85 0.42
CA ASN A 91 8.28 13.86 1.10
C ASN A 91 8.06 15.13 0.26
N ALA A 92 9.00 15.51 -0.61
CA ALA A 92 8.83 16.67 -1.48
C ALA A 92 7.74 16.40 -2.52
N PHE A 93 7.73 15.19 -3.10
CA PHE A 93 6.66 14.75 -4.00
C PHE A 93 5.30 14.70 -3.28
N ARG A 94 5.23 14.07 -2.10
CA ARG A 94 3.98 13.93 -1.34
C ARG A 94 3.39 15.28 -0.94
N LYS A 95 4.22 16.29 -0.63
CA LYS A 95 3.77 17.64 -0.27
C LYS A 95 2.97 18.31 -1.39
N GLU A 96 3.34 18.09 -2.65
CA GLU A 96 2.61 18.63 -3.80
C GLU A 96 1.43 17.75 -4.21
N TRP A 97 1.60 16.43 -4.14
CA TRP A 97 0.62 15.46 -4.64
C TRP A 97 -0.56 15.25 -3.67
N ASP A 98 -0.32 15.24 -2.34
CA ASP A 98 -1.35 14.97 -1.31
C ASP A 98 -2.56 15.93 -1.42
N PRO A 99 -2.39 17.27 -1.50
CA PRO A 99 -3.50 18.20 -1.61
C PRO A 99 -4.34 18.00 -2.89
N LYS A 100 -3.68 17.72 -4.04
CA LYS A 100 -4.35 17.49 -5.32
C LYS A 100 -5.21 16.24 -5.28
N CYS A 101 -4.68 15.17 -4.69
CA CYS A 101 -5.41 13.92 -4.53
C CYS A 101 -6.56 14.04 -3.53
N HIS A 102 -6.37 14.77 -2.44
CA HIS A 102 -7.46 15.04 -1.49
C HIS A 102 -8.57 15.88 -2.14
N ALA A 103 -8.23 16.88 -2.96
CA ALA A 103 -9.23 17.70 -3.66
C ALA A 103 -10.00 16.91 -4.72
N TYR A 104 -9.32 16.04 -5.47
CA TYR A 104 -9.93 15.27 -6.56
C TYR A 104 -10.78 14.09 -6.04
N TRP A 105 -10.30 13.34 -5.04
CA TRP A 105 -10.95 12.11 -4.56
C TRP A 105 -11.55 12.18 -3.14
N GLY A 106 -11.15 13.14 -2.32
CA GLY A 106 -11.51 13.21 -0.90
C GLY A 106 -10.63 12.30 -0.04
N TYR A 107 -10.05 12.85 1.04
CA TYR A 107 -9.23 12.06 1.95
C TYR A 107 -10.05 10.93 2.61
N GLY A 108 -9.60 9.69 2.45
CA GLY A 108 -10.25 8.52 3.04
C GLY A 108 -11.57 8.10 2.40
N LYS A 109 -11.95 8.66 1.25
CA LYS A 109 -13.13 8.24 0.48
C LYS A 109 -12.71 7.36 -0.70
N PRO A 110 -13.52 6.35 -1.09
CA PRO A 110 -13.29 5.63 -2.34
C PRO A 110 -13.30 6.62 -3.51
N PRO A 111 -12.52 6.36 -4.58
CA PRO A 111 -12.44 7.27 -5.71
C PRO A 111 -13.83 7.54 -6.28
N LYS A 112 -14.11 8.80 -6.61
CA LYS A 112 -15.28 9.14 -7.43
C LYS A 112 -15.18 8.35 -8.73
N ALA A 113 -16.26 7.65 -9.09
CA ALA A 113 -16.33 7.00 -10.40
C ALA A 113 -15.94 8.03 -11.46
N LYS A 114 -15.07 7.66 -12.40
CA LYS A 114 -14.86 8.49 -13.59
C LYS A 114 -16.27 8.72 -14.17
N GLU A 115 -16.68 9.98 -14.29
CA GLU A 115 -17.74 10.29 -15.24
C GLU A 115 -17.26 9.72 -16.57
N VAL A 116 -17.98 8.70 -17.05
CA VAL A 116 -17.79 8.20 -18.40
C VAL A 116 -18.07 9.42 -19.26
N ALA A 117 -17.01 10.00 -19.83
CA ALA A 117 -17.16 11.06 -20.82
C ALA A 117 -18.07 10.46 -21.90
N GLY A 118 -19.29 10.99 -21.98
CA GLY A 118 -20.32 10.48 -22.86
C GLY A 118 -19.93 10.64 -24.32
N CYS A 119 -20.29 9.61 -25.09
CA CYS A 119 -20.31 9.49 -26.55
C CYS A 119 -18.95 9.44 -27.27
#